data_AF-A0A976QEZ3-F1
#
_entry.id   AF-A0A976QEZ3-F1
#
_cell.length_a   1.000
_cell.length_b   1.000
_cell.length_c   1.000
_cell.angle_alpha   90.00
_cell.angle_beta   90.00
_cell.angle_gamma   90.00
#
_symmetry.space_group_name_H-M   'P 1'
#
loop_
_entity.id
_entity.type
_entity.pdbx_description
1 polymer ?
#
loop_
_entity_poly.entity_id
_entity_poly.type
_entity_poly.pdbx_seq_one_letter_code
_entity_poly.pdbx_strand_id
1 'polypeptide(L)'
;DIFIGFYNPSIMAAVYLSFLLSGLLGLWIKKNKTAGRVVSAAIFASVQFYLITNFAVWAFGTMYPHTLAGLLASYANAIPFFRNTLAGDLFYTGAMFSLYEMVLLGRTKLAAASAIIPKSRL
;
A
#
# COMPACT_ATOMS: atom_id res chain seq x y z
N ASP A 1 -17.06 3.78 -1.51
CA ASP A 1 -17.92 4.93 -1.15
C ASP A 1 -19.36 4.85 -1.67
N ILE A 2 -19.66 4.24 -2.83
CA ILE A 2 -21.05 4.15 -3.35
C ILE A 2 -22.07 3.58 -2.35
N PHE A 3 -21.70 2.55 -1.58
CA PHE A 3 -22.61 1.88 -0.65
C PHE A 3 -22.68 2.51 0.74
N ILE A 4 -21.59 3.12 1.21
CA ILE A 4 -21.46 3.65 2.58
C ILE A 4 -21.71 5.17 2.64
N GLY A 5 -21.74 5.84 1.49
CA GLY A 5 -21.91 7.28 1.35
C GLY A 5 -20.62 7.99 0.91
N PHE A 6 -20.80 8.98 0.04
CA PHE A 6 -19.74 9.94 -0.30
C PHE A 6 -19.65 11.00 0.79
N TYR A 7 -18.43 11.45 1.08
CA TYR A 7 -18.18 12.58 1.95
C TYR A 7 -17.53 13.71 1.13
N ASN A 8 -16.89 14.68 1.80
CA ASN A 8 -16.26 15.82 1.13
C ASN A 8 -15.43 15.38 -0.10
N PRO A 9 -15.83 15.79 -1.34
CA PRO A 9 -15.19 15.31 -2.57
C PRO A 9 -13.71 15.64 -2.66
N SER A 10 -13.27 16.76 -2.10
CA SER A 10 -11.86 17.17 -2.09
C SER A 10 -11.00 16.26 -1.24
N ILE A 11 -11.52 15.83 -0.08
CA ILE A 11 -10.82 14.88 0.79
C ILE A 11 -10.82 13.48 0.14
N MET A 12 -11.93 13.08 -0.48
CA MET A 12 -11.98 11.83 -1.25
C MET A 12 -10.98 11.81 -2.41
N ALA A 13 -10.89 12.91 -3.16
CA ALA A 13 -9.92 13.06 -4.24
C ALA A 13 -8.48 12.91 -3.72
N ALA A 14 -8.16 13.47 -2.56
CA ALA A 14 -6.85 13.30 -1.93
C ALA A 14 -6.56 11.82 -1.56
N VAL A 15 -7.53 11.10 -1.02
CA VAL A 15 -7.41 9.66 -0.72
C VAL A 15 -7.16 8.86 -2.01
N TYR A 16 -7.94 9.09 -3.06
CA TYR A 16 -7.74 8.40 -4.34
C TYR A 16 -6.43 8.78 -5.03
N LEU A 17 -5.99 10.04 -4.89
CA LEU A 17 -4.67 10.46 -5.35
C LEU A 17 -3.57 9.68 -4.63
N SER A 18 -3.65 9.52 -3.30
CA SER A 18 -2.68 8.72 -2.55
C SER A 18 -2.66 7.25 -2.98
N PHE A 19 -3.82 6.66 -3.32
CA PHE A 19 -3.86 5.32 -3.88
C PHE A 19 -3.28 5.24 -5.28
N LEU A 20 -3.55 6.24 -6.14
CA LEU A 20 -2.95 6.33 -7.46
C LEU A 20 -1.42 6.39 -7.37
N LEU A 21 -0.87 7.26 -6.51
CA LEU A 21 0.57 7.37 -6.29
C LEU A 21 1.18 6.06 -5.79
N SER A 22 0.51 5.37 -4.86
CA SER A 22 0.94 4.06 -4.37
C SER A 22 0.91 2.99 -5.47
N GLY A 23 -0.11 3.01 -6.33
CA GLY A 23 -0.20 2.13 -7.50
C GLY A 23 0.90 2.37 -8.52
N LEU A 24 1.20 3.64 -8.84
CA LEU A 24 2.31 4.01 -9.73
C LEU A 24 3.66 3.56 -9.16
N LEU A 25 3.86 3.72 -7.85
CA LEU A 25 5.05 3.19 -7.16
C LEU A 25 5.14 1.66 -7.31
N GLY A 26 4.02 0.94 -7.14
CA GLY A 26 3.95 -0.50 -7.36
C GLY A 26 4.34 -0.91 -8.80
N LEU A 27 3.88 -0.15 -9.81
CA LEU A 27 4.26 -0.38 -11.22
C LEU A 27 5.76 -0.16 -11.46
N TRP A 28 6.36 0.83 -10.81
CA TRP A 28 7.80 1.07 -10.87
C TRP A 28 8.60 -0.06 -10.21
N ILE A 29 8.16 -0.52 -9.03
CA ILE A 29 8.77 -1.64 -8.31
C ILE A 29 8.69 -2.93 -9.12
N LYS A 30 7.59 -3.17 -9.84
CA LYS A 30 7.41 -4.35 -10.70
C LYS A 30 8.55 -4.52 -11.72
N LYS A 31 9.13 -3.42 -12.23
CA LYS A 31 10.26 -3.44 -13.18
C LYS A 31 11.62 -3.63 -12.51
N ASN A 32 11.72 -3.41 -11.20
CA ASN A 32 12.97 -3.26 -10.45
C ASN A 32 12.93 -4.04 -9.12
N LYS A 33 12.32 -5.23 -9.11
CA LYS A 33 11.99 -5.98 -7.89
C LYS A 33 13.22 -6.38 -7.08
N THR A 34 13.35 -5.80 -5.90
CA THR A 34 14.22 -6.29 -4.82
C THR A 34 13.46 -6.20 -3.50
N ALA A 35 13.76 -7.08 -2.54
CA ALA A 35 13.09 -7.08 -1.24
C ALA A 35 13.21 -5.71 -0.53
N GLY A 36 14.40 -5.10 -0.57
CA GLY A 36 14.63 -3.77 0.00
C GLY A 36 13.74 -2.69 -0.66
N ARG A 37 13.63 -2.69 -2.00
CA ARG A 37 12.77 -1.72 -2.70
C ARG A 37 11.29 -1.92 -2.40
N VAL A 38 10.84 -3.17 -2.24
CA VAL A 38 9.46 -3.49 -1.86
C VAL A 38 9.14 -2.94 -0.46
N VAL A 39 10.03 -3.16 0.51
CA VAL A 39 9.87 -2.62 1.88
C VAL A 39 9.89 -1.09 1.87
N SER A 40 10.87 -0.47 1.20
CA SER A 40 10.94 0.99 1.08
C SER A 40 9.70 1.58 0.40
N ALA A 41 9.15 0.89 -0.60
CA ALA A 41 7.93 1.32 -1.27
C ALA A 41 6.71 1.26 -0.36
N ALA A 42 6.57 0.21 0.46
CA ALA A 42 5.50 0.12 1.45
C ALA A 42 5.58 1.27 2.46
N ILE A 43 6.77 1.53 3.02
CA ILE A 43 6.99 2.65 3.96
C ILE A 43 6.66 3.99 3.29
N PHE A 44 7.14 4.21 2.07
CA PHE A 44 6.86 5.44 1.33
C PHE A 44 5.35 5.59 1.07
N ALA A 45 4.66 4.52 0.69
CA ALA A 45 3.22 4.51 0.46
C ALA A 45 2.43 4.89 1.73
N SER A 46 2.83 4.37 2.89
CA SER A 46 2.20 4.74 4.16
C SER A 46 2.47 6.21 4.52
N VAL A 47 3.71 6.68 4.35
CA VAL A 47 4.11 8.06 4.68
C VAL A 47 3.40 9.06 3.78
N GLN A 48 3.39 8.84 2.46
CA GLN A 48 2.70 9.75 1.54
C GLN A 48 1.20 9.76 1.77
N PHE A 49 0.59 8.61 2.09
CA PHE A 49 -0.84 8.52 2.38
C PHE A 49 -1.17 9.35 3.61
N TYR A 50 -0.39 9.19 4.69
CA TYR A 50 -0.53 9.97 5.91
C TYR A 50 -0.38 11.48 5.66
N LEU A 51 0.62 11.90 4.89
CA LEU A 51 0.85 13.32 4.62
C LEU A 51 -0.31 13.94 3.82
N ILE A 52 -0.67 13.32 2.70
CA ILE A 52 -1.67 13.87 1.77
C ILE A 52 -3.06 13.90 2.40
N THR A 53 -3.49 12.79 3.03
CA THR A 53 -4.85 12.68 3.55
C THR A 53 -5.09 13.59 4.75
N ASN A 54 -4.13 13.72 5.66
CA ASN A 54 -4.28 14.60 6.84
C ASN A 54 -4.13 16.08 6.48
N PHE A 55 -3.32 16.41 5.47
CA PHE A 55 -3.33 17.75 4.89
C PHE A 55 -4.71 18.08 4.30
N ALA A 56 -5.31 17.16 3.55
CA ALA A 56 -6.63 17.36 2.95
C ALA A 56 -7.74 17.51 4.01
N VAL A 57 -7.69 16.73 5.08
CA VAL A 57 -8.63 16.86 6.23
C VAL A 57 -8.52 18.24 6.86
N TRP A 58 -7.31 18.78 7.02
CA TRP A 58 -7.12 20.14 7.52
C TRP A 58 -7.57 21.21 6.51
N ALA A 59 -7.15 21.10 5.25
CA ALA A 59 -7.38 22.11 4.23
C ALA A 59 -8.84 22.20 3.75
N PHE A 60 -9.56 21.08 3.72
CA PHE A 60 -10.92 20.99 3.16
C PHE A 60 -11.97 20.57 4.17
N GLY A 61 -11.56 20.15 5.37
CA GLY A 61 -12.46 19.80 6.46
C GLY A 61 -12.77 20.95 7.40
N THR A 62 -13.67 20.68 8.34
CA THR A 62 -14.08 21.61 9.40
C THR A 62 -13.62 21.17 10.79
N MET A 63 -12.94 20.02 10.89
CA MET A 63 -12.52 19.42 12.16
C MET A 63 -11.42 20.21 12.86
N TYR A 64 -10.55 20.88 12.09
CA TYR A 64 -9.42 21.63 12.61
C TYR A 64 -9.47 23.08 12.14
N PRO A 65 -9.06 24.06 12.98
CA PRO A 65 -8.89 25.44 12.53
C PRO A 65 -7.90 25.52 11.37
N HIS A 66 -8.16 26.42 10.42
CA HIS A 66 -7.32 26.65 9.23
C HIS A 66 -6.09 27.50 9.59
N THR A 67 -5.35 27.04 10.61
CA THR A 67 -4.11 27.64 11.13
C THR A 67 -3.02 26.58 11.17
N LEU A 68 -1.77 27.01 11.31
CA LEU A 68 -0.63 26.09 11.46
C LEU A 68 -0.81 25.15 12.66
N ALA A 69 -1.38 25.65 13.76
CA ALA A 69 -1.68 24.83 14.93
C ALA A 69 -2.71 23.74 14.63
N GLY A 70 -3.75 24.05 13.85
CA GLY A 70 -4.73 23.06 13.39
C GLY A 70 -4.13 22.02 12.45
N LEU A 71 -3.20 22.41 11.58
CA LEU A 71 -2.48 21.48 10.70
C LEU A 71 -1.63 20.50 11.52
N LEU A 72 -0.87 21.00 12.50
CA LEU A 72 -0.08 20.16 13.39
C LEU A 72 -0.96 19.24 14.23
N ALA A 73 -2.13 19.71 14.69
CA ALA A 73 -3.11 18.90 15.39
C ALA A 73 -3.68 17.77 14.51
N SER A 74 -3.98 18.05 13.23
CA SER A 74 -4.42 17.04 12.26
C SER A 74 -3.40 15.90 12.15
N TYR A 75 -2.12 16.23 11.96
CA TYR A 75 -1.06 15.23 11.92
C TYR A 75 -0.89 14.50 13.26
N ALA A 76 -0.80 15.21 14.38
CA ALA A 76 -0.58 14.60 15.69
C ALA A 76 -1.67 13.57 16.04
N ASN A 77 -2.94 13.91 15.82
CA ASN A 77 -4.06 13.00 16.05
C ASN A 77 -4.11 11.83 15.06
N ALA A 78 -3.46 11.95 13.91
CA ALA A 78 -3.40 10.91 12.91
C ALA A 78 -2.27 9.88 13.15
N ILE A 79 -1.36 10.11 14.10
CA ILE A 79 -0.23 9.20 14.40
C ILE A 79 -0.69 7.75 14.71
N PRO A 80 -1.74 7.50 15.51
CA PRO A 80 -2.23 6.14 15.74
C PRO A 80 -2.69 5.45 14.46
N PHE A 81 -3.34 6.19 13.56
CA PHE A 81 -3.77 5.67 12.26
C PHE A 81 -2.57 5.39 11.36
N PHE A 82 -1.57 6.28 11.34
CA PHE A 82 -0.33 6.05 10.60
C PHE A 82 0.38 4.77 11.02
N ARG A 83 0.44 4.49 12.34
CA ARG A 83 1.03 3.24 12.85
C ARG A 83 0.29 2.02 12.30
N ASN A 84 -1.04 2.07 12.25
CA ASN A 84 -1.84 0.99 11.71
C ASN A 84 -1.67 0.85 10.19
N THR A 85 -1.64 1.96 9.44
CA THR A 85 -1.36 1.96 8.00
C THR A 85 0.02 1.37 7.72
N LEU A 86 1.06 1.82 8.42
CA LEU A 86 2.43 1.33 8.23
C LEU A 86 2.55 -0.16 8.55
N ALA A 87 1.98 -0.60 9.67
CA ALA A 87 1.98 -2.01 10.04
C ALA A 87 1.21 -2.86 9.02
N GLY A 88 0.04 -2.40 8.58
CA GLY A 88 -0.78 -3.06 7.56
C GLY A 88 -0.05 -3.16 6.23
N ASP A 89 0.52 -2.07 5.73
CA ASP A 89 1.24 -2.03 4.46
C ASP A 89 2.44 -2.97 4.47
N LEU A 90 3.24 -2.97 5.54
CA LEU A 90 4.36 -3.91 5.69
C LEU A 90 3.89 -5.36 5.80
N PHE A 91 2.88 -5.63 6.60
CA PHE A 91 2.34 -6.98 6.79
C PHE A 91 1.78 -7.55 5.50
N TYR A 92 0.87 -6.83 4.82
CA TYR A 92 0.24 -7.32 3.60
C TYR A 92 1.21 -7.36 2.43
N THR A 93 2.13 -6.39 2.32
CA THR A 93 3.17 -6.43 1.28
C THR A 93 4.07 -7.64 1.49
N GLY A 94 4.52 -7.88 2.73
CA GLY A 94 5.34 -9.05 3.07
C GLY A 94 4.60 -10.36 2.79
N ALA A 95 3.37 -10.49 3.28
CA ALA A 95 2.55 -11.69 3.10
C ALA A 95 2.30 -12.00 1.62
N MET A 96 1.93 -10.99 0.82
CA MET A 96 1.69 -11.16 -0.62
C MET A 96 2.96 -11.50 -1.38
N PHE A 97 4.08 -10.86 -1.05
CA PHE A 97 5.36 -11.15 -1.68
C PHE A 97 5.85 -12.57 -1.35
N SER A 98 5.78 -12.97 -0.08
CA SER A 98 6.14 -14.32 0.35
C SER A 98 5.25 -15.38 -0.31
N LEU A 99 3.93 -15.16 -0.34
CA LEU A 99 3.00 -16.08 -1.00
C LEU A 99 3.31 -16.23 -2.50
N TYR A 100 3.59 -15.12 -3.18
CA TYR A 100 3.94 -15.11 -4.59
C TYR A 100 5.22 -15.94 -4.86
N GLU A 101 6.27 -15.74 -4.08
CA GLU A 101 7.52 -16.50 -4.21
C GLU A 101 7.34 -17.99 -3.89
N MET A 102 6.54 -18.34 -2.88
CA MET A 102 6.23 -19.76 -2.58
C MET A 102 5.53 -20.45 -3.75
N VAL A 103 4.57 -19.77 -4.39
CA VAL A 103 3.88 -20.31 -5.58
C VAL A 103 4.85 -20.51 -6.74
N LEU A 104 5.76 -19.56 -6.98
CA LEU A 104 6.77 -19.70 -8.03
C LEU A 104 7.72 -20.89 -7.76
N LEU A 105 8.20 -21.03 -6.53
CA LEU A 105 9.06 -22.16 -6.14
C LEU A 105 8.34 -23.51 -6.22
N GLY A 106 7.04 -23.55 -5.90
CA GLY A 106 6.22 -24.74 -6.06
C GLY A 106 6.09 -25.14 -7.54
N ARG A 107 5.85 -24.17 -8.43
CA ARG A 107 5.74 -24.41 -9.88
C ARG A 107 7.03 -24.94 -10.49
N THR A 108 8.18 -24.39 -10.10
CA THR A 108 9.48 -24.86 -10.62
C THR A 108 9.81 -26.27 -10.15
N LYS A 109 9.52 -26.60 -8.88
CA LYS A 109 9.68 -27.97 -8.35
C LYS A 109 8.79 -29.00 -9.04
N LEU A 110 7.52 -28.67 -9.27
CA LEU A 110 6.59 -29.54 -9.98
C LEU A 110 7.00 -29.75 -11.44
N ALA A 111 7.42 -28.68 -12.13
CA ALA A 111 7.94 -28.77 -13.49
C ALA A 111 9.18 -29.68 -13.57
N ALA A 112 10.13 -29.53 -12.64
CA ALA A 112 11.32 -30.37 -12.56
C ALA A 112 10.98 -31.85 -12.30
N ALA A 113 10.05 -32.13 -11.38
CA ALA A 113 9.59 -33.50 -11.10
C ALA A 113 8.94 -34.16 -12.33
N SER A 114 8.13 -33.42 -13.08
CA SER A 114 7.47 -33.92 -14.30
C SER A 114 8.45 -34.18 -15.46
N ALA A 115 9.57 -33.47 -15.51
CA ALA A 115 10.62 -33.69 -16.51
C ALA A 115 11.48 -34.92 -16.24
N ILE A 116 11.54 -35.39 -14.98
CA ILE A 116 12.34 -36.55 -14.56
C ILE A 116 11.57 -37.87 -14.80
N ILE A 117 10.23 -37.85 -14.82
CA ILE A 117 9.42 -39.05 -15.11
C ILE A 117 9.33 -39.23 -16.63
N PRO A 118 9.92 -40.31 -17.21
CA PRO A 118 9.86 -40.53 -18.64
C PRO A 118 8.41 -40.79 -19.08
N LYS A 119 7.99 -40.12 -20.16
CA LYS A 119 6.66 -40.26 -20.78
C LYS A 119 6.29 -41.69 -21.23
N SER A 120 7.21 -42.64 -21.18
CA SER A 120 7.01 -44.05 -21.57
C SER A 120 6.40 -44.94 -20.48
N ARG A 121 6.04 -44.39 -19.31
CA ARG A 121 5.38 -45.12 -18.20
C ARG A 121 3.94 -44.68 -17.91
N LEU A 122 3.29 -43.98 -18.83
CA LEU A 122 1.84 -43.69 -18.83
C LEU A 122 1.22 -44.32 -20.08
#